data_AF-A0A149VVA5-F1
#
_entry.id   AF-A0A149VVA5-F1
#
_cell.length_a   1.000
_cell.length_b   1.000
_cell.length_c   1.000
_cell.angle_alpha   90.00
_cell.angle_beta   90.00
_cell.angle_gamma   90.00
#
_symmetry.space_group_name_H-M   'P 1'
#
loop_
_entity.id
_entity.type
_entity.pdbx_description
1 polymer ?
#
loop_
_entity_poly.entity_id
_entity_poly.type
_entity_poly.pdbx_seq_one_letter_code
_entity_poly.pdbx_strand_id
1 'polypeptide(L)'
;MSDRGAQVDLINTADHEIEAALRLAEQKFDMTKGLLLKGSPEFLVKAAEIAGRMGLKIHNQDLQAEWQRGQNPAVRTESARQNSESTMPVSSVQESSSGVGRKGYIDQEGIAADCVLARLDWRGAQALRSAGSSGVLTEEQVSLLRSGKHPDLIDEKSRLTELGRLSYEQLTGKKLEREQDRKQLLTRNIDQQMEDKTRKDCKTTARHEQKSREAELER
;
A
#
# COMPACT_ATOMS: atom_id res chain seq x y z
N MET A 1 27.33 -31.96 -17.81
CA MET A 1 27.51 -31.48 -16.43
C MET A 1 26.68 -30.22 -16.29
N SER A 2 25.47 -30.31 -15.71
CA SER A 2 24.59 -29.14 -15.58
C SER A 2 24.69 -28.64 -14.15
N ASP A 3 25.34 -27.49 -14.00
CA ASP A 3 25.33 -26.69 -12.79
C ASP A 3 23.88 -26.37 -12.42
N ARG A 4 23.36 -27.00 -11.36
CA ARG A 4 22.00 -26.80 -10.86
C ARG A 4 22.06 -25.68 -9.82
N GLY A 5 22.21 -24.45 -10.28
CA GLY A 5 21.97 -23.29 -9.44
C GLY A 5 20.58 -23.35 -8.80
N ALA A 6 20.35 -22.57 -7.75
CA ALA A 6 19.02 -22.44 -7.16
C ALA A 6 18.00 -22.08 -8.26
N GLN A 7 16.76 -22.55 -8.13
CA GLN A 7 15.69 -22.23 -9.07
C GLN A 7 14.45 -21.86 -8.27
N VAL A 8 13.75 -20.83 -8.73
CA VAL A 8 12.46 -20.42 -8.19
C VAL A 8 11.44 -20.64 -9.29
N ASP A 9 10.51 -21.54 -9.03
CA ASP A 9 9.41 -21.84 -9.95
C ASP A 9 8.16 -21.11 -9.50
N LEU A 10 7.51 -20.40 -10.42
CA LEU A 10 6.21 -19.76 -10.18
C LEU A 10 5.07 -20.63 -10.73
N ILE A 11 4.03 -20.77 -9.94
CA ILE A 11 2.79 -21.47 -10.32
C ILE A 11 1.76 -20.49 -10.92
N ASN A 12 1.84 -19.20 -10.56
CA ASN A 12 0.95 -18.15 -11.02
C ASN A 12 1.75 -16.99 -11.64
N THR A 13 1.26 -16.46 -12.75
CA THR A 13 1.89 -15.38 -13.52
C THR A 13 1.23 -14.02 -13.27
N ALA A 14 0.50 -13.87 -12.16
CA ALA A 14 -0.03 -12.59 -11.73
C ALA A 14 1.10 -11.64 -11.30
N ASP A 15 0.96 -10.35 -11.60
CA ASP A 15 2.05 -9.37 -11.45
C ASP A 15 2.61 -9.30 -10.00
N HIS A 16 1.77 -9.46 -8.98
CA HIS A 16 2.19 -9.46 -7.56
C HIS A 16 2.98 -10.72 -7.16
N GLU A 17 2.66 -11.88 -7.74
CA GLU A 17 3.39 -13.13 -7.52
C GLU A 17 4.76 -13.08 -8.20
N ILE A 18 4.83 -12.49 -9.40
CA ILE A 18 6.08 -12.23 -10.12
C ILE A 18 6.99 -11.32 -9.30
N GLU A 19 6.44 -10.23 -8.75
CA GLU A 19 7.19 -9.33 -7.87
C GLU A 19 7.71 -10.04 -6.60
N ALA A 20 6.87 -10.83 -5.94
CA ALA A 20 7.25 -11.57 -4.75
C ALA A 20 8.37 -12.59 -5.04
N ALA A 21 8.26 -13.32 -6.16
CA ALA A 21 9.28 -14.27 -6.57
C ALA A 21 10.60 -13.59 -6.96
N LEU A 22 10.54 -12.42 -7.60
CA LEU A 22 11.74 -11.63 -7.90
C LEU A 22 12.42 -11.10 -6.64
N ARG A 23 11.68 -10.73 -5.59
CA ARG A 23 12.26 -10.41 -4.28
C ARG A 23 12.91 -11.60 -3.60
N LEU A 24 12.27 -12.76 -3.68
CA LEU A 24 12.87 -14.01 -3.20
C LEU A 24 14.17 -14.32 -3.97
N ALA A 25 14.17 -14.08 -5.28
CA ALA A 25 15.35 -14.25 -6.11
C ALA A 25 16.47 -13.26 -5.72
N GLU A 26 16.15 -12.00 -5.43
CA GLU A 26 17.11 -11.02 -4.91
C GLU A 26 17.82 -11.50 -3.63
N GLN A 27 17.07 -12.11 -2.70
CA GLN A 27 17.62 -12.61 -1.43
C GLN A 27 18.44 -13.89 -1.57
N LYS A 28 18.16 -14.70 -2.59
CA LYS A 28 18.72 -16.05 -2.74
C LYS A 28 19.82 -16.15 -3.81
N PHE A 29 19.91 -15.17 -4.71
CA PHE A 29 20.80 -15.21 -5.86
C PHE A 29 21.78 -14.04 -5.88
N ASP A 30 22.88 -14.23 -6.59
CA ASP A 30 23.88 -13.19 -6.79
C ASP A 30 23.46 -12.22 -7.89
N MET A 31 23.00 -11.03 -7.47
CA MET A 31 22.54 -9.96 -8.37
C MET A 31 23.66 -9.43 -9.28
N THR A 32 24.94 -9.72 -8.97
CA THR A 32 26.07 -9.33 -9.80
C THR A 32 26.08 -10.08 -11.14
N LYS A 33 25.64 -11.35 -11.13
CA LYS A 33 25.57 -12.20 -12.32
C LYS A 33 24.30 -11.99 -13.14
N GLY A 34 23.27 -11.41 -12.51
CA GLY A 34 21.96 -11.16 -13.09
C GLY A 34 21.07 -12.40 -13.10
N LEU A 35 19.77 -12.17 -13.10
CA LEU A 35 18.74 -13.21 -13.11
C LEU A 35 18.53 -13.74 -14.53
N LEU A 36 18.54 -15.05 -14.68
CA LEU A 36 18.15 -15.72 -15.93
C LEU A 36 16.68 -16.11 -15.83
N LEU A 37 15.83 -15.43 -16.61
CA LEU A 37 14.40 -15.68 -16.64
C LEU A 37 14.09 -16.79 -17.65
N LYS A 38 13.23 -17.74 -17.26
CA LYS A 38 12.74 -18.84 -18.10
C LYS A 38 11.23 -18.97 -17.93
N GLY A 39 10.53 -19.28 -19.01
CA GLY A 39 9.08 -19.47 -18.99
C GLY A 39 8.43 -19.17 -20.33
N SER A 40 7.11 -18.94 -20.29
CA SER A 40 6.35 -18.49 -21.45
C SER A 40 6.76 -17.08 -21.88
N PRO A 41 6.62 -16.72 -23.17
CA PRO A 41 7.01 -15.39 -23.66
C PRO A 41 6.26 -14.26 -22.93
N GLU A 42 4.98 -14.45 -22.62
CA GLU A 42 4.18 -13.48 -21.86
C GLU A 42 4.71 -13.26 -20.44
N PHE A 43 5.10 -14.34 -19.76
CA PHE A 43 5.71 -14.29 -18.44
C PHE A 43 7.07 -13.58 -18.50
N LEU A 44 7.89 -13.90 -19.50
CA LEU A 44 9.22 -13.32 -19.66
C LEU A 44 9.18 -11.80 -19.86
N VAL A 45 8.26 -11.31 -20.69
CA VAL A 45 8.04 -9.87 -20.91
C VAL A 45 7.65 -9.18 -19.61
N LYS A 46 6.64 -9.71 -18.90
CA LYS A 46 6.17 -9.14 -17.62
C LYS A 46 7.23 -9.19 -16.53
N ALA A 47 7.92 -10.33 -16.39
CA ALA A 47 8.96 -10.50 -15.39
C ALA A 47 10.16 -9.59 -15.66
N ALA A 48 10.53 -9.38 -16.92
CA ALA A 48 11.58 -8.44 -17.29
C ALA A 48 11.19 -6.99 -16.97
N GLU A 49 9.96 -6.59 -17.28
CA GLU A 49 9.45 -5.25 -16.94
C GLU A 49 9.42 -5.03 -15.42
N ILE A 50 8.90 -5.98 -14.65
CA ILE A 50 8.84 -5.91 -13.18
C ILE A 50 10.26 -5.91 -12.58
N ALA A 51 11.17 -6.74 -13.08
CA ALA A 51 12.57 -6.74 -12.68
C ALA A 51 13.24 -5.37 -12.97
N GLY A 52 12.90 -4.74 -14.10
CA GLY A 52 13.32 -3.38 -14.44
C GLY A 52 12.82 -2.35 -13.44
N ARG A 53 11.54 -2.42 -13.08
CA ARG A 53 10.93 -1.56 -12.05
C ARG A 53 11.61 -1.71 -10.69
N MET A 54 12.08 -2.90 -10.36
CA MET A 54 12.78 -3.21 -9.11
C MET A 54 14.29 -2.93 -9.16
N GLY A 55 14.84 -2.60 -10.34
CA GLY A 55 16.28 -2.39 -10.53
C GLY A 55 17.13 -3.68 -10.53
N LEU A 56 16.50 -4.85 -10.71
CA LEU A 56 17.18 -6.14 -10.71
C LEU A 56 17.77 -6.43 -12.09
N LYS A 57 19.07 -6.74 -12.16
CA LYS A 57 19.73 -7.05 -13.45
C LYS A 57 19.26 -8.39 -14.01
N ILE A 58 18.93 -8.44 -15.29
CA ILE A 58 18.60 -9.69 -16.01
C ILE A 58 19.69 -10.05 -17.02
N HIS A 59 19.91 -11.35 -17.22
CA HIS A 59 20.90 -11.88 -18.16
C HIS A 59 20.37 -12.04 -19.59
N ASN A 60 19.05 -12.22 -19.75
CA ASN A 60 18.39 -12.38 -21.04
C ASN A 60 18.55 -11.11 -21.89
N GLN A 61 19.36 -11.17 -22.96
CA GLN A 61 19.59 -10.03 -23.85
C GLN A 61 18.33 -9.62 -24.61
N ASP A 62 17.51 -10.59 -24.99
CA ASP A 62 16.28 -10.37 -25.76
C ASP A 62 15.20 -9.59 -24.99
N LEU A 63 15.31 -9.54 -23.66
CA LEU A 63 14.34 -8.91 -22.76
C LEU A 63 14.83 -7.56 -22.20
N GLN A 64 15.98 -7.07 -22.67
CA GLN A 64 16.56 -5.82 -22.21
C GLN A 64 15.69 -4.60 -22.55
N ALA A 65 14.95 -4.64 -23.65
CA ALA A 65 14.06 -3.55 -24.06
C ALA A 65 12.88 -3.40 -23.06
N GLU A 66 12.29 -4.52 -22.65
CA GLU A 66 11.21 -4.60 -21.66
C GLU A 66 11.70 -4.23 -20.27
N TRP A 67 12.91 -4.66 -19.90
CA TRP A 67 13.55 -4.29 -18.65
C TRP A 67 13.84 -2.77 -18.56
N GLN A 68 14.32 -2.17 -19.64
CA GLN A 68 14.50 -0.71 -19.71
C GLN A 68 13.16 0.03 -19.69
N ARG A 69 12.12 -0.53 -20.32
CA ARG A 69 10.76 0.01 -20.23
C ARG A 69 10.27 0.06 -18.79
N GLY A 70 10.52 -0.98 -18.00
CA GLY A 70 10.19 -1.05 -16.58
C GLY A 70 10.92 -0.02 -15.71
N GLN A 71 12.12 0.43 -16.10
CA GLN A 71 12.84 1.48 -15.38
C GLN A 71 12.29 2.89 -15.63
N ASN A 72 11.54 3.09 -16.70
CA ASN A 72 10.96 4.40 -16.99
C ASN A 72 9.69 4.63 -16.14
N PRO A 73 9.69 5.58 -15.19
CA PRO A 73 8.51 5.89 -14.39
C PRO A 73 7.34 6.47 -15.21
N ALA A 74 7.57 6.78 -16.49
CA ALA A 74 6.59 7.34 -17.42
C ALA A 74 5.55 6.33 -17.92
N VAL A 75 5.82 5.02 -17.89
CA VAL A 75 4.89 3.96 -18.35
C VAL A 75 3.83 3.61 -17.29
N ARG A 76 3.72 4.42 -16.24
CA ARG A 76 2.71 4.24 -15.18
C ARG A 76 1.28 4.62 -15.62
N THR A 77 1.10 5.18 -16.81
CA THR A 77 -0.17 5.81 -17.23
C THR A 77 -1.00 4.99 -18.23
N GLU A 78 -0.42 4.02 -18.94
CA GLU A 78 -1.08 3.42 -20.12
C GLU A 78 -1.52 1.96 -19.97
N SER A 79 -0.82 1.11 -19.19
CA SER A 79 -1.16 -0.32 -19.10
C SER A 79 -2.39 -0.64 -18.24
N ALA A 80 -2.98 0.35 -17.55
CA ALA A 80 -4.24 0.19 -16.83
C ALA A 80 -5.49 0.40 -17.72
N ARG A 81 -5.33 0.70 -19.02
CA ARG A 81 -6.44 1.16 -19.89
C ARG A 81 -6.97 0.15 -20.91
N GLN A 82 -6.39 -1.04 -21.06
CA GLN A 82 -6.71 -1.90 -22.21
C GLN A 82 -7.52 -3.18 -21.95
N ASN A 83 -8.13 -3.37 -20.77
CA ASN A 83 -8.94 -4.57 -20.51
C ASN A 83 -10.44 -4.32 -20.30
N SER A 84 -11.04 -3.39 -21.03
CA SER A 84 -12.49 -3.23 -21.02
C SER A 84 -13.02 -2.64 -22.34
N GLU A 85 -12.88 -3.38 -23.43
CA GLU A 85 -13.60 -3.08 -24.66
C GLU A 85 -14.21 -4.36 -25.23
N SER A 86 -15.46 -4.64 -24.85
CA SER A 86 -16.45 -5.15 -25.80
C SER A 86 -17.85 -5.23 -25.18
N THR A 87 -18.79 -4.55 -25.86
CA THR A 87 -20.24 -4.83 -26.01
C THR A 87 -21.22 -3.87 -25.32
N MET A 88 -21.82 -3.06 -26.19
CA MET A 88 -23.00 -2.18 -26.13
C MET A 88 -24.29 -2.83 -25.54
N PRO A 89 -25.47 -2.17 -25.54
CA PRO A 89 -25.86 -0.78 -25.25
C PRO A 89 -27.05 -0.66 -24.25
N VAL A 90 -27.30 0.56 -23.76
CA VAL A 90 -28.59 1.17 -23.33
C VAL A 90 -29.59 0.28 -22.57
N SER A 91 -29.78 0.58 -21.28
CA SER A 91 -31.13 0.78 -20.74
C SER A 91 -31.10 1.58 -19.45
N SER A 92 -31.83 2.69 -19.44
CA SER A 92 -32.14 3.50 -18.26
C SER A 92 -33.03 2.73 -17.30
N VAL A 93 -32.53 2.42 -16.09
CA VAL A 93 -33.36 2.35 -14.88
C VAL A 93 -32.52 2.80 -13.68
N GLN A 94 -33.14 3.65 -12.87
CA GLN A 94 -32.66 4.24 -11.65
C GLN A 94 -32.24 3.24 -10.57
N GLU A 95 -31.32 3.74 -9.73
CA GLU A 95 -31.13 3.46 -8.32
C GLU A 95 -30.22 2.30 -7.87
N SER A 96 -29.30 2.71 -7.00
CA SER A 96 -28.61 1.91 -5.98
C SER A 96 -27.43 1.06 -6.46
N SER A 97 -26.26 1.68 -6.53
CA SER A 97 -25.01 1.24 -5.88
C SER A 97 -23.75 1.79 -6.57
N SER A 98 -22.76 2.12 -5.74
CA SER A 98 -21.33 1.92 -5.97
C SER A 98 -20.80 2.03 -7.40
N GLY A 99 -20.17 3.17 -7.73
CA GLY A 99 -19.33 3.27 -8.93
C GLY A 99 -19.37 4.64 -9.57
N VAL A 100 -18.97 5.68 -8.85
CA VAL A 100 -18.76 6.98 -9.48
C VAL A 100 -17.51 6.86 -10.35
N GLY A 101 -17.71 6.79 -11.66
CA GLY A 101 -16.71 7.14 -12.65
C GLY A 101 -16.24 8.57 -12.37
N ARG A 102 -15.16 8.70 -11.59
CA ARG A 102 -14.52 9.99 -11.39
C ARG A 102 -13.64 10.23 -12.61
N LYS A 103 -14.12 11.12 -13.48
CA LYS A 103 -13.25 12.05 -14.21
C LYS A 103 -12.13 12.41 -13.24
N GLY A 104 -10.89 12.00 -13.53
CA GLY A 104 -9.78 11.98 -12.58
C GLY A 104 -9.46 13.37 -12.05
N TYR A 105 -10.21 13.81 -11.05
CA TYR A 105 -9.96 15.05 -10.33
C TYR A 105 -8.78 14.74 -9.44
N ILE A 106 -7.59 15.04 -9.96
CA ILE A 106 -6.39 15.08 -9.15
C ILE A 106 -6.65 16.19 -8.13
N ASP A 107 -6.78 15.81 -6.87
CA ASP A 107 -6.92 16.74 -5.76
C ASP A 107 -5.57 17.46 -5.55
N GLN A 108 -5.33 18.45 -6.41
CA GLN A 108 -4.07 19.21 -6.42
C GLN A 108 -3.86 19.93 -5.08
N GLU A 109 -4.93 20.39 -4.45
CA GLU A 109 -4.89 21.09 -3.16
C GLU A 109 -4.57 20.13 -2.02
N GLY A 110 -5.18 18.94 -2.00
CA GLY A 110 -4.84 17.88 -1.05
C GLY A 110 -3.40 17.37 -1.20
N ILE A 111 -2.92 17.20 -2.44
CA ILE A 111 -1.53 16.82 -2.71
C ILE A 111 -0.57 17.93 -2.25
N ALA A 112 -0.89 19.20 -2.52
CA ALA A 112 -0.09 20.33 -2.06
C ALA A 112 -0.01 20.37 -0.53
N ALA A 113 -1.15 20.20 0.16
CA ALA A 113 -1.19 20.11 1.62
C ALA A 113 -0.33 18.97 2.16
N ASP A 114 -0.37 17.79 1.53
CA ASP A 114 0.47 16.65 1.90
C ASP A 114 1.96 16.91 1.69
N CYS A 115 2.33 17.57 0.59
CA CYS A 115 3.72 17.99 0.35
C CYS A 115 4.22 18.98 1.40
N VAL A 116 3.36 19.89 1.88
CA VAL A 116 3.71 20.80 2.98
C VAL A 116 3.91 20.01 4.28
N LEU A 117 2.96 19.14 4.64
CA LEU A 117 3.05 18.34 5.86
C LEU A 117 4.30 17.44 5.88
N ALA A 118 4.71 16.90 4.74
CA ALA A 118 5.92 16.09 4.64
C ALA A 118 7.22 16.89 4.86
N ARG A 119 7.19 18.20 4.60
CA ARG A 119 8.34 19.11 4.75
C ARG A 119 8.38 19.80 6.11
N LEU A 120 7.24 19.87 6.80
CA LEU A 120 7.14 20.39 8.15
C LEU A 120 7.78 19.43 9.13
N ASP A 121 8.61 19.95 10.02
CA ASP A 121 9.09 19.21 11.18
C ASP A 121 7.98 19.09 12.24
N TRP A 122 8.24 18.31 13.29
CA TRP A 122 7.25 18.11 14.36
C TRP A 122 6.86 19.43 15.05
N ARG A 123 7.77 20.42 15.11
CA ARG A 123 7.52 21.75 15.68
C ARG A 123 6.61 22.59 14.80
N GLY A 124 6.84 22.59 13.49
CA GLY A 124 5.97 23.22 12.49
C GLY A 124 4.59 22.59 12.45
N ALA A 125 4.49 21.26 12.56
CA ALA A 125 3.20 20.57 12.67
C ALA A 125 2.45 20.93 13.97
N GLN A 126 3.18 21.12 15.08
CA GLN A 126 2.59 21.62 16.33
C GLN A 126 2.12 23.07 16.20
N ALA A 127 2.90 23.93 15.57
CA ALA A 127 2.54 25.32 15.28
C ALA A 127 1.25 25.39 14.42
N LEU A 128 1.17 24.54 13.38
CA LEU A 128 -0.01 24.44 12.52
C LEU A 128 -1.26 24.02 13.32
N ARG A 129 -1.10 23.11 14.29
CA ARG A 129 -2.18 22.70 15.18
C ARG A 129 -2.65 23.83 16.10
N SER A 130 -1.72 24.59 16.65
CA SER A 130 -2.02 25.78 17.46
C SER A 130 -2.78 26.83 16.64
N ALA A 131 -2.36 27.06 15.39
CA ALA A 131 -3.03 27.96 14.46
C ALA A 131 -4.47 27.50 14.14
N GLY A 132 -4.69 26.20 13.92
CA GLY A 132 -6.02 25.64 13.62
C GLY A 132 -6.96 25.56 14.83
N SER A 133 -6.41 25.52 16.04
CA SER A 133 -7.19 25.47 17.29
C SER A 133 -7.51 26.85 17.87
N SER A 134 -7.34 27.93 17.09
CA SER A 134 -7.49 29.33 17.52
C SER A 134 -6.57 29.77 18.67
N GLY A 135 -5.44 29.09 18.86
CA GLY A 135 -4.45 29.47 19.86
C GLY A 135 -3.65 30.71 19.44
N VAL A 136 -3.20 31.50 20.42
CA VAL A 136 -2.25 32.58 20.17
C VAL A 136 -0.94 31.95 19.69
N LEU A 137 -0.54 32.25 18.46
CA LEU A 137 0.72 31.78 17.89
C LEU A 137 1.89 32.57 18.50
N THR A 138 2.92 31.87 18.94
CA THR A 138 4.17 32.52 19.35
C THR A 138 4.95 32.99 18.12
N GLU A 139 5.82 33.99 18.29
CA GLU A 139 6.62 34.56 17.18
C GLU A 139 7.54 33.51 16.52
N GLU A 140 8.03 32.55 17.31
CA GLU A 140 8.75 31.38 16.81
C GLU A 140 7.86 30.47 15.94
N GLN A 141 6.61 30.23 16.35
CA GLN A 141 5.65 29.42 15.59
C GLN A 141 5.23 30.10 14.28
N VAL A 142 5.07 31.43 14.29
CA VAL A 142 4.81 32.22 13.08
C VAL A 142 5.99 32.11 12.11
N SER A 143 7.22 32.21 12.62
CA SER A 143 8.44 32.08 11.82
C SER A 143 8.60 30.68 11.21
N LEU A 144 8.19 29.64 11.95
CA LEU A 144 8.17 28.27 11.44
C LEU A 144 7.13 28.11 10.33
N LEU A 145 5.95 28.71 10.45
CA LEU A 145 4.86 28.58 9.48
C LEU A 145 4.99 29.47 8.24
N ARG A 146 5.81 30.53 8.31
CA ARG A 146 6.24 31.37 7.17
C ARG A 146 7.67 31.10 6.74
N SER A 147 8.25 29.99 7.17
CA SER A 147 9.60 29.66 6.75
C SER A 147 9.58 29.45 5.23
N GLY A 148 10.38 30.21 4.48
CA GLY A 148 10.43 30.14 3.00
C GLY A 148 10.84 28.77 2.42
N LYS A 149 10.95 27.75 3.28
CA LYS A 149 11.08 26.34 2.91
C LYS A 149 9.75 25.71 2.49
N HIS A 150 8.60 26.29 2.81
CA HIS A 150 7.29 25.85 2.36
C HIS A 150 6.38 27.06 2.09
N PRO A 151 5.28 26.90 1.33
CA PRO A 151 4.30 27.97 1.13
C PRO A 151 3.80 28.51 2.46
N ASP A 152 3.43 29.80 2.50
CA ASP A 152 2.94 30.45 3.71
C ASP A 152 1.61 29.83 4.15
N LEU A 153 1.63 29.18 5.32
CA LEU A 153 0.47 28.51 5.90
C LEU A 153 -0.38 29.44 6.74
N ILE A 154 0.13 30.63 7.01
CA ILE A 154 -0.55 31.67 7.78
C ILE A 154 -0.47 33.02 7.08
N ASP A 155 -1.60 33.70 7.06
CA ASP A 155 -1.78 35.06 6.55
C ASP A 155 -1.13 36.10 7.49
N GLU A 156 -1.00 37.35 7.06
CA GLU A 156 -0.45 38.50 7.80
C GLU A 156 -1.02 38.64 9.22
N LYS A 157 -2.29 38.24 9.39
CA LYS A 157 -3.05 38.29 10.64
C LYS A 157 -2.88 37.06 11.54
N SER A 158 -1.88 36.22 11.27
CA SER A 158 -1.63 34.95 11.99
C SER A 158 -2.82 33.97 11.93
N ARG A 159 -3.58 34.01 10.83
CA ARG A 159 -4.71 33.11 10.56
C ARG A 159 -4.30 32.11 9.49
N LEU A 160 -4.81 30.88 9.55
CA LEU A 160 -4.53 29.88 8.53
C LEU A 160 -4.95 30.35 7.13
N THR A 161 -4.07 30.15 6.15
CA THR A 161 -4.41 30.28 4.72
C THR A 161 -5.24 29.08 4.25
N GLU A 162 -5.76 29.11 3.02
CA GLU A 162 -6.52 27.97 2.48
C GLU A 162 -5.70 26.67 2.48
N LEU A 163 -4.43 26.76 2.09
CA LEU A 163 -3.47 25.65 2.18
C LEU A 163 -3.18 25.26 3.64
N GLY A 164 -3.08 26.24 4.55
CA GLY A 164 -2.92 25.97 5.99
C GLY A 164 -4.12 25.22 6.58
N ARG A 165 -5.34 25.56 6.17
CA ARG A 165 -6.58 24.90 6.58
C ARG A 165 -6.65 23.46 6.08
N LEU A 166 -6.38 23.23 4.80
CA LEU A 166 -6.33 21.89 4.22
C LEU A 166 -5.24 21.03 4.85
N SER A 167 -4.07 21.61 5.12
CA SER A 167 -2.97 20.93 5.82
C SER A 167 -3.35 20.57 7.26
N TYR A 168 -4.06 21.45 7.96
CA TYR A 168 -4.57 21.17 9.30
C TYR A 168 -5.63 20.06 9.29
N GLU A 169 -6.53 20.06 8.31
CA GLU A 169 -7.54 19.03 8.13
C GLU A 169 -6.92 17.67 7.80
N GLN A 170 -5.95 17.62 6.87
CA GLN A 170 -5.16 16.41 6.56
C GLN A 170 -4.42 15.88 7.79
N LEU A 171 -3.78 16.77 8.56
CA LEU A 171 -3.04 16.41 9.77
C LEU A 171 -3.95 15.81 10.86
N THR A 172 -5.17 16.32 11.00
CA THR A 172 -6.16 15.85 11.98
C THR A 172 -6.92 14.62 11.49
N GLY A 173 -7.28 14.56 10.21
CA GLY A 173 -7.90 13.41 9.55
C GLY A 173 -7.03 12.15 9.59
N LYS A 174 -5.73 12.28 9.26
CA LYS A 174 -4.75 11.18 9.38
C LYS A 174 -4.55 10.69 10.83
N LYS A 175 -4.97 11.45 11.84
CA LYS A 175 -4.96 10.98 13.24
C LYS A 175 -6.18 10.09 13.53
N LEU A 176 -7.34 10.46 13.01
CA LEU A 176 -8.58 9.71 13.16
C LEU A 176 -8.48 8.33 12.51
N GLU A 177 -7.92 8.27 11.30
CA GLU A 177 -7.73 7.02 10.55
C GLU A 177 -6.79 6.06 11.30
N ARG A 178 -5.63 6.56 11.78
CA ARG A 178 -4.71 5.77 12.62
C ARG A 178 -5.35 5.26 13.91
N GLU A 179 -6.25 6.04 14.51
CA GLU A 179 -6.95 5.61 15.71
C GLU A 179 -7.98 4.51 15.41
N GLN A 180 -8.67 4.60 14.26
CA GLN A 180 -9.58 3.56 13.78
C GLN A 180 -8.82 2.26 13.47
N ASP A 181 -7.68 2.33 12.78
CA ASP A 181 -6.83 1.16 12.51
C ASP A 181 -6.40 0.48 13.81
N ARG A 182 -5.99 1.27 14.81
CA ARG A 182 -5.61 0.74 16.12
C ARG A 182 -6.79 0.04 16.79
N LYS A 183 -8.01 0.59 16.70
CA LYS A 183 -9.22 -0.05 17.23
C LYS A 183 -9.54 -1.35 16.51
N GLN A 184 -9.43 -1.39 15.18
CA GLN A 184 -9.65 -2.61 14.39
C GLN A 184 -8.64 -3.72 14.74
N LEU A 185 -7.36 -3.37 14.92
CA LEU A 185 -6.33 -4.33 15.35
C LEU A 185 -6.61 -4.90 16.74
N LEU A 186 -7.15 -4.09 17.66
CA LEU A 186 -7.56 -4.54 18.98
C LEU A 186 -8.75 -5.50 18.88
N THR A 187 -9.79 -5.17 18.10
CA THR A 187 -10.95 -6.04 17.89
C THR A 187 -10.54 -7.38 17.29
N ARG A 188 -9.70 -7.36 16.24
CA ARG A 188 -9.21 -8.59 15.60
C ARG A 188 -8.42 -9.47 16.57
N ASN A 189 -7.58 -8.89 17.43
CA ASN A 189 -6.87 -9.65 18.47
C ASN A 189 -7.83 -10.30 19.48
N ILE A 190 -8.90 -9.59 19.86
CA ILE A 190 -9.91 -10.12 20.78
C ILE A 190 -10.65 -11.28 20.11
N ASP A 191 -11.07 -11.14 18.85
CA ASP A 191 -11.77 -12.20 18.12
C ASP A 191 -10.88 -13.44 17.95
N GLN A 192 -9.60 -13.24 17.61
CA GLN A 192 -8.61 -14.33 17.50
C GLN A 192 -8.43 -15.06 18.84
N GLN A 193 -8.35 -14.33 19.96
CA GLN A 193 -8.26 -14.95 21.29
C GLN A 193 -9.51 -15.73 21.67
N MET A 194 -10.70 -15.20 21.33
CA MET A 194 -11.96 -15.88 21.57
C MET A 194 -12.06 -17.16 20.73
N GLU A 195 -11.64 -17.12 19.47
CA GLU A 195 -11.64 -18.27 18.57
C GLU A 195 -10.63 -19.36 19.01
N ASP A 196 -9.44 -18.96 19.47
CA ASP A 196 -8.47 -19.91 20.01
C ASP A 196 -8.95 -20.54 21.32
N LYS A 197 -9.68 -19.78 22.16
CA LYS A 197 -10.27 -20.28 23.40
C LYS A 197 -11.39 -21.28 23.10
N THR A 198 -12.31 -20.97 22.20
CA THR A 198 -13.39 -21.90 21.82
C THR A 198 -12.84 -23.17 21.18
N ARG A 199 -11.81 -23.07 20.33
CA ARG A 199 -11.13 -24.25 19.75
C ARG A 199 -10.46 -25.12 20.82
N LYS A 200 -9.84 -24.52 21.82
CA LYS A 200 -9.26 -25.25 22.97
C LYS A 200 -10.34 -25.95 23.78
N ASP A 201 -11.44 -25.26 24.06
CA ASP A 201 -12.57 -25.78 24.84
C ASP A 201 -13.29 -26.94 24.10
N CYS A 202 -13.47 -26.84 22.78
CA CYS A 202 -14.00 -27.95 21.97
C CYS A 202 -13.03 -29.16 21.92
N LYS A 203 -11.72 -28.91 21.92
CA LYS A 203 -10.72 -29.99 21.88
C LYS A 203 -10.60 -30.71 23.21
N THR A 204 -10.80 -30.01 24.33
CA THR A 204 -10.82 -30.62 25.68
C THR A 204 -12.10 -31.40 25.92
N THR A 205 -13.28 -30.89 25.51
CA THR A 205 -14.54 -31.62 25.63
C THR A 205 -14.56 -32.88 24.76
N ALA A 206 -14.12 -32.81 23.51
CA ALA A 206 -14.03 -33.97 22.62
C ALA A 206 -13.08 -35.06 23.16
N ARG A 207 -11.95 -34.65 23.75
CA ARG A 207 -11.03 -35.59 24.42
C ARG A 207 -11.66 -36.25 25.64
N HIS A 208 -12.45 -35.50 26.41
CA HIS A 208 -13.11 -36.03 27.59
C HIS A 208 -14.23 -37.01 27.23
N GLU A 209 -15.01 -36.74 26.18
CA GLU A 209 -16.02 -37.66 25.66
C GLU A 209 -15.43 -38.95 25.08
N GLN A 210 -14.31 -38.85 24.35
CA GLN A 210 -13.65 -40.02 23.78
C GLN A 210 -13.08 -40.94 24.88
N LYS A 211 -12.50 -40.36 25.93
CA LYS A 211 -12.02 -41.10 27.10
C LYS A 211 -13.16 -41.76 27.88
N SER A 212 -14.30 -41.09 28.01
CA SER A 212 -15.49 -41.65 28.65
C SER A 212 -16.06 -42.83 27.84
N ARG A 213 -16.10 -42.72 26.50
CA ARG A 213 -16.59 -43.80 25.62
C ARG A 213 -15.66 -45.01 25.58
N GLU A 214 -14.34 -44.82 25.62
CA GLU A 214 -13.38 -45.93 25.73
C GLU A 214 -13.50 -46.66 27.08
N ALA A 215 -13.67 -45.92 28.19
CA ALA A 215 -13.86 -46.51 29.51
C ALA A 215 -15.19 -47.27 29.69
N GLU A 216 -16.19 -46.96 28.86
CA GLU A 216 -17.50 -47.63 28.86
C GLU A 216 -17.51 -48.90 27.98
N LEU A 217 -16.59 -49.00 27.00
CA LEU A 217 -16.38 -50.19 26.16
C LEU A 217 -15.46 -51.25 26.79
N GLU A 218 -14.67 -50.89 27.81
CA GLU A 218 -13.77 -51.79 28.55
C GLU A 218 -14.43 -52.48 29.78
N ARG A 219 -15.74 -52.32 29.98
CA ARG A 219 -16.54 -53.01 31.02
C ARG A 219 -17.42 -54.10 30.45
#